data_AF-A0A401ZPQ9-F1
#
_entry.id   AF-A0A401ZPQ9-F1
#
_cell.length_a   1.000
_cell.length_b   1.000
_cell.length_c   1.000
_cell.angle_alpha   90.00
_cell.angle_beta   90.00
_cell.angle_gamma   90.00
#
_symmetry.space_group_name_H-M   'P 1'
#
loop_
_entity.id
_entity.type
_entity.pdbx_description
1 polymer ?
#
loop_
_entity_poly.entity_id
_entity_poly.type
_entity_poly.pdbx_seq_one_letter_code
_entity_poly.pdbx_strand_id
1 'polypeptide(L)'
;MIIDTNEVRSQYLARLLTLAGLRAIITSTSYQAFDRFLKEHFIPRLILLGQQEETTSPIFTRLLRRLNYELQRDVPVMPLSSIYLPDGLLLSAEDTISNTMHCISPPNSLILRRIWQFLPSAQIPLKTAEHTMVLESLPKLGFKPRVAHSKRSFSSHLRLELKAARQVIPADQWNTLLTDVGLAQFCKEEQWPPEIDQCTIPPHYFSLLMRAVMFSAPLQPLQQAYRWAGQVEADTLQKAIFLFLMQQIPKVIGADRTMRTLLTILANEVDSRRGEKLTEWKRLDNGSFMCVFYSNIFAYSVMGAEHPLCMPWQYSFDLMLRLVKQEKQWEIREVECSAQTHTGHCVFLISPRKG
;
A
#
# COMPACT_ATOMS: atom_id res chain seq x y z
N MET A 1 5.78 6.57 -17.95
CA MET A 1 4.74 6.17 -18.93
C MET A 1 5.15 4.83 -19.51
N ILE A 2 4.23 3.89 -19.61
CA ILE A 2 4.41 2.57 -20.23
C ILE A 2 3.56 2.57 -21.51
N ILE A 3 4.19 2.31 -22.65
CA ILE A 3 3.55 2.13 -23.95
C ILE A 3 3.84 0.70 -24.38
N ASP A 4 2.87 -0.19 -24.21
CA ASP A 4 3.08 -1.62 -24.42
C ASP A 4 1.78 -2.37 -24.73
N THR A 5 1.76 -3.08 -25.85
CA THR A 5 0.65 -3.92 -26.29
C THR A 5 0.53 -5.20 -25.45
N ASN A 6 1.60 -5.62 -24.77
CA ASN A 6 1.56 -6.75 -23.85
C ASN A 6 0.97 -6.31 -22.50
N GLU A 7 -0.32 -6.56 -22.31
CA GLU A 7 -1.05 -6.20 -21.09
C GLU A 7 -0.46 -6.85 -19.83
N VAL A 8 -0.07 -8.13 -19.91
CA VAL A 8 0.51 -8.83 -18.75
C VAL A 8 1.79 -8.14 -18.31
N ARG A 9 2.66 -7.77 -19.26
CA ARG A 9 3.91 -7.06 -18.98
C ARG A 9 3.70 -5.66 -18.46
N SER A 10 2.77 -4.91 -19.05
CA SER A 10 2.49 -3.54 -18.62
C SER A 10 1.87 -3.49 -17.22
N GLN A 11 0.89 -4.35 -16.94
CA GLN A 11 0.29 -4.49 -15.60
C GLN A 11 1.33 -4.93 -14.58
N TYR A 12 2.23 -5.84 -14.94
CA TYR A 12 3.34 -6.23 -14.08
C TYR A 12 4.25 -5.06 -13.70
N LEU A 13 4.75 -4.33 -14.71
CA LEU A 13 5.64 -3.20 -14.50
C LEU A 13 4.96 -2.10 -13.70
N ALA A 14 3.67 -1.89 -13.93
CA ALA A 14 2.89 -0.93 -13.16
C ALA A 14 2.80 -1.30 -11.68
N ARG A 15 2.58 -2.58 -11.35
CA ARG A 15 2.63 -3.05 -9.95
C ARG A 15 4.01 -2.77 -9.36
N LEU A 16 5.08 -3.20 -10.03
CA LEU A 16 6.45 -3.04 -9.55
C LEU A 16 6.82 -1.55 -9.32
N LEU A 17 6.52 -0.68 -10.29
CA LEU A 17 6.77 0.76 -10.18
C LEU A 17 5.94 1.40 -9.06
N THR A 18 4.66 1.04 -8.98
CA THR A 18 3.78 1.52 -7.90
C THR A 18 4.31 1.11 -6.54
N LEU A 19 4.83 -0.12 -6.42
CA LEU A 19 5.42 -0.60 -5.17
C LEU A 19 6.70 0.16 -4.81
N ALA A 20 7.49 0.52 -5.81
CA ALA A 20 8.72 1.30 -5.68
C ALA A 20 8.49 2.82 -5.58
N GLY A 21 7.28 3.27 -5.26
CA GLY A 21 7.04 4.69 -5.02
C GLY A 21 6.54 5.50 -6.23
N LEU A 22 6.50 4.90 -7.42
CA LEU A 22 6.32 5.60 -8.70
C LEU A 22 4.89 5.45 -9.24
N ARG A 23 4.38 6.49 -9.89
CA ARG A 23 3.12 6.39 -10.65
C ARG A 23 3.41 5.91 -12.06
N ALA A 24 2.89 4.74 -12.43
CA ALA A 24 2.86 4.33 -13.83
C ALA A 24 1.67 4.99 -14.53
N ILE A 25 1.82 5.19 -15.84
CA ILE A 25 0.77 5.67 -16.76
C ILE A 25 0.78 4.67 -17.90
N ILE A 26 -0.21 3.78 -17.94
CA ILE A 26 -0.23 2.67 -18.91
C ILE A 26 -1.08 3.03 -20.11
N THR A 27 -0.54 2.72 -21.29
CA THR A 27 -1.23 2.81 -22.59
C THR A 27 -0.75 1.67 -23.49
N SER A 28 -1.59 1.21 -24.42
CA SER A 28 -1.22 0.11 -25.32
C SER A 28 -0.47 0.59 -26.56
N THR A 29 -0.70 1.83 -26.99
CA THR A 29 -0.14 2.38 -28.23
C THR A 29 0.29 3.85 -28.08
N SER A 30 1.15 4.31 -28.97
CA SER A 30 1.59 5.71 -28.99
C SER A 30 0.45 6.72 -29.19
N TYR A 31 -0.62 6.32 -29.90
CA TYR A 31 -1.81 7.16 -30.06
C TYR A 31 -2.52 7.37 -28.72
N GLN A 32 -2.77 6.28 -27.98
CA GLN A 32 -3.40 6.37 -26.66
C GLN A 32 -2.52 7.16 -25.68
N ALA A 33 -1.20 6.97 -25.74
CA ALA A 33 -0.24 7.75 -24.96
C ALA A 33 -0.35 9.26 -25.23
N PHE A 34 -0.44 9.64 -26.51
CA PHE A 34 -0.58 11.03 -26.91
C PHE A 34 -1.94 11.63 -26.52
N ASP A 35 -3.04 10.92 -26.79
CA ASP A 35 -4.39 11.35 -26.39
C ASP A 35 -4.48 11.52 -24.86
N ARG A 36 -3.93 10.57 -24.10
CA ARG A 36 -3.90 10.63 -22.64
C ARG A 36 -3.06 11.78 -22.12
N PHE A 37 -1.91 12.07 -22.73
CA PHE A 37 -1.09 13.22 -22.39
C PHE A 37 -1.80 14.56 -22.65
N LEU A 38 -2.68 14.64 -23.66
CA LEU A 38 -3.46 15.85 -23.92
C LEU A 38 -4.62 16.04 -22.92
N LYS A 39 -5.19 14.94 -22.41
CA LYS A 39 -6.35 14.95 -21.50
C LYS A 39 -5.95 15.05 -20.03
N GLU A 40 -4.86 14.41 -19.65
CA GLU A 40 -4.38 14.33 -18.28
C GLU A 40 -3.10 15.14 -18.11
N HIS A 41 -3.06 16.02 -17.11
CA HIS A 41 -1.84 16.73 -16.75
C HIS A 41 -0.91 15.81 -15.95
N PHE A 42 0.07 15.21 -16.61
CA PHE A 42 1.18 14.52 -15.94
C PHE A 42 2.50 14.77 -16.68
N ILE A 43 3.61 14.66 -15.94
CA ILE A 43 4.96 14.86 -16.46
C ILE A 43 5.67 13.51 -16.50
N PRO A 44 5.75 12.82 -17.66
CA PRO A 44 6.48 11.57 -17.75
C PRO A 44 7.98 11.84 -17.57
N ARG A 45 8.60 11.13 -16.62
CA ARG A 45 10.05 11.18 -16.39
C ARG A 45 10.83 10.12 -17.17
N LEU A 46 10.14 9.10 -17.65
CA LEU A 46 10.67 7.97 -18.41
C LEU A 46 9.54 7.36 -19.24
N ILE A 47 9.84 6.99 -20.48
CA ILE A 47 8.97 6.18 -21.33
C ILE A 47 9.53 4.77 -21.41
N LEU A 48 8.74 3.80 -20.96
CA LEU A 48 9.01 2.37 -21.10
C LEU A 48 8.28 1.87 -22.35
N LEU A 49 9.02 1.40 -23.34
CA LEU A 49 8.47 1.06 -24.65
C LEU A 49 8.54 -0.45 -24.94
N GLY A 50 7.38 -1.06 -25.14
CA GLY A 50 7.21 -2.50 -25.34
C GLY A 50 7.71 -3.02 -26.69
N GLN A 51 7.46 -2.26 -27.76
CA GLN A 51 7.78 -2.59 -29.14
C GLN A 51 8.73 -1.53 -29.71
N GLN A 52 9.86 -1.95 -30.28
CA GLN A 52 10.84 -0.97 -30.80
C GLN A 52 10.32 -0.27 -32.05
N GLU A 53 9.43 -0.91 -32.81
CA GLU A 53 8.81 -0.39 -34.03
C GLU A 53 8.03 0.91 -33.75
N GLU A 54 7.44 1.05 -32.56
CA GLU A 54 6.73 2.27 -32.13
C GLU A 54 7.65 3.50 -32.12
N THR A 55 8.98 3.34 -31.97
CA THR A 55 9.91 4.48 -32.04
C THR A 55 9.93 5.15 -33.41
N THR A 56 9.62 4.41 -34.47
CA THR A 56 9.57 4.92 -35.84
C THR A 56 8.20 5.48 -36.23
N SER A 57 7.21 5.35 -35.34
CA SER A 57 5.87 5.87 -35.57
C SER A 57 5.88 7.42 -35.60
N PRO A 58 5.24 8.05 -36.61
CA PRO A 58 5.08 9.50 -36.65
C PRO A 58 4.37 10.06 -35.40
N ILE A 59 3.44 9.29 -34.83
CA ILE A 59 2.69 9.68 -33.64
C ILE A 59 3.62 9.71 -32.42
N PHE A 60 4.47 8.69 -32.25
CA PHE A 60 5.45 8.65 -31.17
C PHE A 60 6.45 9.80 -31.27
N THR A 61 6.95 10.08 -32.47
CA THR A 61 7.82 11.24 -32.73
C THR A 61 7.13 12.55 -32.35
N ARG A 62 5.84 12.71 -32.66
CA ARG A 62 5.05 13.88 -32.29
C ARG A 62 4.86 14.01 -30.77
N LEU A 63 4.58 12.89 -30.09
CA LEU A 63 4.48 12.82 -28.62
C LEU A 63 5.80 13.27 -27.98
N LEU A 64 6.93 12.70 -28.38
CA LEU A 64 8.25 13.07 -27.86
C LEU A 64 8.58 14.55 -28.11
N ARG A 65 8.36 15.04 -29.33
CA ARG A 65 8.61 16.46 -29.64
C ARG A 65 7.77 17.38 -28.76
N ARG A 66 6.51 17.04 -28.52
CA ARG A 66 5.62 17.82 -27.65
C ARG A 66 6.08 17.76 -26.19
N LEU A 67 6.43 16.57 -25.69
CA LEU A 67 6.95 16.39 -24.33
C LEU A 67 8.23 17.21 -24.12
N ASN A 68 9.19 17.14 -25.04
CA ASN A 68 10.45 17.85 -24.90
C ASN A 68 10.25 19.37 -24.98
N TYR A 69 9.31 19.82 -25.81
CA TYR A 69 8.93 21.24 -25.87
C TYR A 69 8.27 21.72 -24.57
N GLU A 70 7.34 20.97 -23.99
CA GLU A 70 6.67 21.37 -22.75
C GLU A 70 7.60 21.27 -21.53
N LEU A 71 8.42 20.23 -21.47
CA LEU A 71 9.28 19.94 -20.31
C LEU A 71 10.65 20.61 -20.39
N GLN A 72 11.00 21.21 -21.54
CA GLN A 72 12.29 21.85 -21.80
C GLN A 72 13.48 20.91 -21.53
N ARG A 73 13.29 19.60 -21.76
CA ARG A 73 14.30 18.55 -21.60
C ARG A 73 13.90 17.31 -22.38
N ASP A 74 14.88 16.48 -22.72
CA ASP A 74 14.60 15.19 -23.33
C ASP A 74 14.04 14.20 -22.30
N VAL A 75 12.92 13.55 -22.64
CA VAL A 75 12.38 12.43 -21.86
C VAL A 75 13.07 11.15 -22.28
N PRO A 76 13.78 10.44 -21.38
CA PRO A 76 14.45 9.19 -21.73
C PRO A 76 13.44 8.14 -22.17
N VAL A 77 13.84 7.33 -23.15
CA VAL A 77 13.09 6.18 -23.65
C VAL A 77 13.89 4.91 -23.37
N MET A 78 13.28 3.96 -22.68
CA MET A 78 13.89 2.68 -22.33
C MET A 78 13.11 1.53 -23.00
N PRO A 79 13.75 0.72 -23.85
CA PRO A 79 13.10 -0.43 -24.46
C PRO A 79 12.90 -1.57 -23.45
N LEU A 80 11.75 -2.24 -23.52
CA LEU A 80 11.38 -3.37 -22.65
C LEU A 80 11.75 -4.74 -23.22
N SER A 81 12.30 -4.80 -24.44
CA SER A 81 12.61 -6.04 -25.17
C SER A 81 13.54 -7.02 -24.43
N SER A 82 14.29 -6.54 -23.45
CA SER A 82 15.27 -7.32 -22.68
C SER A 82 14.94 -7.41 -21.19
N ILE A 83 13.69 -7.10 -20.78
CA ILE A 83 13.23 -7.30 -19.41
C ILE A 83 12.53 -8.65 -19.32
N TYR A 84 13.13 -9.58 -18.57
CA TYR A 84 12.44 -10.77 -18.09
C TYR A 84 11.58 -10.40 -16.87
N LEU A 85 10.31 -10.78 -16.89
CA LEU A 85 9.40 -10.53 -15.78
C LEU A 85 9.33 -11.76 -14.86
N PRO A 86 9.90 -11.69 -13.65
CA PRO A 86 9.76 -12.73 -12.63
C PRO A 86 8.36 -12.65 -12.01
N ASP A 87 8.08 -13.38 -10.94
CA ASP A 87 6.82 -13.23 -10.20
C ASP A 87 6.71 -11.84 -9.52
N GLY A 88 5.51 -11.26 -9.50
CA GLY A 88 5.25 -9.82 -9.27
C GLY A 88 5.33 -9.33 -7.83
N LEU A 89 6.16 -9.97 -7.00
CA LEU A 89 6.32 -9.62 -5.59
C LEU A 89 7.62 -8.81 -5.40
N LEU A 90 7.52 -7.49 -5.20
CA LEU A 90 8.70 -6.67 -4.87
C LEU A 90 9.26 -7.02 -3.49
N LEU A 91 8.38 -7.21 -2.51
CA LEU A 91 8.72 -7.76 -1.19
C LEU A 91 8.23 -9.21 -1.13
N SER A 92 9.13 -10.14 -0.86
CA SER A 92 8.87 -11.57 -0.70
C SER A 92 9.23 -12.04 0.70
N ALA A 93 8.38 -12.90 1.23
CA ALA A 93 8.64 -13.70 2.41
C ALA A 93 9.30 -15.01 1.96
N GLU A 94 10.58 -14.99 1.63
CA GLU A 94 11.29 -16.23 1.29
C GLU A 94 11.74 -16.92 2.58
N ASP A 95 11.18 -18.11 2.85
CA ASP A 95 11.44 -18.86 4.10
C ASP A 95 12.90 -19.29 4.23
N THR A 96 13.59 -19.39 3.09
CA THR A 96 15.03 -19.62 2.99
C THR A 96 15.87 -18.42 3.41
N ILE A 97 15.28 -17.21 3.44
CA ILE A 97 15.98 -15.96 3.72
C ILE A 97 15.62 -15.41 5.10
N SER A 98 14.34 -15.35 5.47
CA SER A 98 13.92 -14.92 6.80
C SER A 98 12.49 -15.32 7.15
N ASN A 99 12.26 -15.76 8.38
CA ASN A 99 10.93 -15.99 8.97
C ASN A 99 10.41 -14.78 9.79
N THR A 100 11.23 -13.75 9.98
CA THR A 100 10.92 -12.59 10.83
C THR A 100 10.81 -11.27 10.06
N MET A 101 11.11 -11.24 8.76
CA MET A 101 10.97 -10.04 7.93
C MET A 101 10.75 -10.37 6.46
N HIS A 102 10.19 -9.42 5.72
CA HIS A 102 10.14 -9.47 4.26
C HIS A 102 11.49 -9.06 3.66
N CYS A 103 11.84 -9.67 2.54
CA CYS A 103 13.04 -9.37 1.78
C CYS A 103 12.67 -8.81 0.42
N ILE A 104 13.55 -8.00 -0.16
CA ILE A 104 13.30 -7.44 -1.49
C ILE A 104 13.68 -8.48 -2.53
N SER A 105 12.75 -8.81 -3.41
CA SER A 105 12.92 -9.78 -4.48
C SER A 105 14.12 -9.41 -5.36
N PRO A 106 15.15 -10.28 -5.46
CA PRO A 106 16.33 -9.99 -6.27
C PRO A 106 15.99 -9.79 -7.77
N PRO A 107 15.14 -10.62 -8.39
CA PRO A 107 14.71 -10.40 -9.77
C PRO A 107 14.04 -9.04 -9.99
N ASN A 108 13.12 -8.63 -9.10
CA ASN A 108 12.46 -7.33 -9.19
C ASN A 108 13.41 -6.15 -8.94
N SER A 109 14.37 -6.34 -8.04
CA SER A 109 15.43 -5.36 -7.77
C SER A 109 16.28 -5.07 -8.99
N LEU A 110 16.58 -6.09 -9.81
CA LEU A 110 17.36 -5.91 -11.05
C LEU A 110 16.60 -5.04 -12.06
N ILE A 111 15.28 -5.25 -12.19
CA ILE A 111 14.43 -4.43 -13.06
C ILE A 111 14.44 -2.98 -12.59
N LEU A 112 14.21 -2.74 -11.29
CA LEU A 112 14.23 -1.39 -10.72
C LEU A 112 15.58 -0.69 -10.89
N ARG A 113 16.70 -1.39 -10.63
CA ARG A 113 18.05 -0.85 -10.85
C ARG A 113 18.27 -0.43 -12.29
N ARG A 114 17.77 -1.22 -13.25
CA ARG A 114 17.86 -0.88 -14.67
C ARG A 114 17.03 0.37 -15.01
N ILE A 115 15.82 0.49 -14.45
CA ILE A 115 14.99 1.68 -14.60
C ILE A 115 15.69 2.91 -14.00
N TRP A 116 16.35 2.77 -12.84
CA TRP A 116 17.08 3.85 -12.19
C TRP A 116 18.36 4.28 -12.90
N GLN A 117 18.93 3.47 -13.80
CA GLN A 117 19.99 3.94 -14.69
C GLN A 117 19.50 5.08 -15.60
N PHE A 118 18.22 5.05 -16.00
CA PHE A 118 17.58 6.11 -16.78
C PHE A 118 16.92 7.18 -15.90
N LEU A 119 16.57 6.84 -14.67
CA LEU A 119 15.95 7.75 -13.71
C LEU A 119 16.61 7.69 -12.33
N PRO A 120 17.85 8.21 -12.17
CA PRO A 120 18.58 8.10 -10.91
C PRO A 120 17.88 8.80 -9.74
N SER A 121 17.17 9.90 -10.02
CA SER A 121 16.43 10.66 -9.00
C SER A 121 15.23 9.92 -8.40
N ALA A 122 14.85 8.76 -8.94
CA ALA A 122 13.77 7.93 -8.44
C ALA A 122 14.27 6.73 -7.61
N GLN A 123 15.58 6.63 -7.41
CA GLN A 123 16.17 5.53 -6.68
C GLN A 123 15.76 5.56 -5.21
N ILE A 124 15.32 4.41 -4.71
CA ILE A 124 15.07 4.17 -3.29
C ILE A 124 16.04 3.11 -2.76
N PRO A 125 16.32 3.07 -1.45
CA PRO A 125 17.09 1.98 -0.85
C PRO A 125 16.40 0.63 -1.09
N LEU A 126 17.11 -0.32 -1.70
CA LEU A 126 16.64 -1.71 -1.82
C LEU A 126 17.27 -2.62 -0.77
N LYS A 127 17.58 -2.07 0.39
CA LYS A 127 18.03 -2.83 1.55
C LYS A 127 17.06 -2.56 2.69
N THR A 128 16.85 -3.57 3.52
CA THR A 128 16.17 -3.40 4.80
C THR A 128 17.02 -2.53 5.71
N ALA A 129 16.37 -1.65 6.47
CA ALA A 129 17.08 -0.81 7.44
C ALA A 129 17.76 -1.69 8.51
N GLU A 130 18.96 -1.28 8.92
CA GLU A 130 19.65 -1.84 10.07
C GLU A 130 19.03 -1.26 11.36
N HIS A 131 19.16 -1.95 12.49
CA HIS A 131 18.74 -1.45 13.80
C HIS A 131 17.26 -1.10 13.94
N THR A 132 16.38 -1.88 13.31
CA THR A 132 14.93 -1.69 13.41
C THR A 132 14.41 -2.07 14.79
N MET A 133 13.46 -1.30 15.30
CA MET A 133 12.82 -1.54 16.59
C MET A 133 12.14 -2.91 16.59
N VAL A 134 11.44 -3.27 15.51
CA VAL A 134 10.70 -4.54 15.42
C VAL A 134 11.60 -5.76 15.50
N LEU A 135 12.82 -5.71 14.95
CA LEU A 135 13.75 -6.84 14.93
C LEU A 135 14.71 -6.87 16.14
N GLU A 136 15.03 -5.72 16.74
CA GLU A 136 16.04 -5.66 17.80
C GLU A 136 15.48 -5.32 19.19
N SER A 137 14.62 -4.32 19.28
CA SER A 137 14.16 -3.77 20.56
C SER A 137 12.90 -4.45 21.07
N LEU A 138 11.90 -4.66 20.20
CA LEU A 138 10.63 -5.29 20.58
C LEU A 138 10.76 -6.76 21.03
N PRO A 139 11.67 -7.59 20.48
CA PRO A 139 11.87 -8.95 21.01
C PRO A 139 12.30 -8.98 22.47
N LYS A 140 13.05 -7.97 22.93
CA LYS A 140 13.44 -7.82 24.35
C LYS A 140 12.23 -7.52 25.25
N LEU A 141 11.17 -6.93 24.69
CA LEU A 141 9.86 -6.74 25.31
C LEU A 141 8.92 -7.95 25.09
N GLY A 142 9.46 -9.05 24.56
CA GLY A 142 8.79 -10.31 24.31
C GLY A 142 7.85 -10.33 23.10
N PHE A 143 7.89 -9.32 22.22
CA PHE A 143 7.20 -9.40 20.93
C PHE A 143 7.86 -10.46 20.06
N LYS A 144 7.09 -11.09 19.18
CA LYS A 144 7.59 -12.14 18.28
C LYS A 144 7.36 -11.73 16.83
N PRO A 145 8.35 -11.08 16.19
CA PRO A 145 8.32 -10.77 14.76
C PRO A 145 8.04 -12.02 13.96
N ARG A 146 7.13 -11.91 13.00
CA ARG A 146 6.69 -13.03 12.20
C ARG A 146 6.20 -12.58 10.84
N VAL A 147 6.34 -13.46 9.87
CA VAL A 147 5.85 -13.23 8.51
C VAL A 147 4.63 -14.12 8.23
N ALA A 148 3.67 -13.59 7.48
CA ALA A 148 2.43 -14.28 7.14
C ALA A 148 2.73 -15.61 6.42
N HIS A 149 2.27 -16.71 7.00
CA HIS A 149 2.51 -18.06 6.48
C HIS A 149 1.82 -18.30 5.13
N SER A 150 0.60 -17.79 4.97
CA SER A 150 -0.18 -18.01 3.75
C SER A 150 0.40 -17.29 2.53
N LYS A 151 1.21 -16.23 2.76
CA LYS A 151 1.72 -15.29 1.74
C LYS A 151 0.63 -14.69 0.84
N ARG A 152 -0.63 -14.87 1.23
CA ARG A 152 -1.86 -14.52 0.50
C ARG A 152 -2.85 -13.92 1.48
N SER A 153 -3.99 -13.48 0.98
CA SER A 153 -5.04 -12.82 1.75
C SER A 153 -6.40 -13.27 1.23
N PHE A 154 -7.42 -13.14 2.07
CA PHE A 154 -8.76 -13.55 1.69
C PHE A 154 -9.33 -12.71 0.54
N SER A 155 -10.01 -13.38 -0.39
CA SER A 155 -10.73 -12.74 -1.50
C SER A 155 -11.83 -11.81 -1.02
N SER A 156 -12.60 -12.22 0.00
CA SER A 156 -13.61 -11.39 0.66
C SER A 156 -13.04 -10.06 1.15
N HIS A 157 -11.85 -10.06 1.74
CA HIS A 157 -11.20 -8.86 2.26
C HIS A 157 -10.84 -7.88 1.12
N LEU A 158 -10.19 -8.33 0.04
CA LEU A 158 -9.92 -7.44 -1.09
C LEU A 158 -11.20 -6.94 -1.75
N ARG A 159 -12.26 -7.76 -1.81
CA ARG A 159 -13.57 -7.34 -2.34
C ARG A 159 -14.16 -6.19 -1.51
N LEU A 160 -14.11 -6.27 -0.17
CA LEU A 160 -14.55 -5.20 0.72
C LEU A 160 -13.76 -3.91 0.49
N GLU A 161 -12.45 -4.03 0.34
CA GLU A 161 -11.54 -2.91 0.06
C GLU A 161 -11.84 -2.24 -1.29
N LEU A 162 -12.09 -3.03 -2.34
CA LEU A 162 -12.49 -2.55 -3.67
C LEU A 162 -13.85 -1.83 -3.61
N LYS A 163 -14.82 -2.38 -2.89
CA LYS A 163 -16.13 -1.76 -2.68
C LYS A 163 -16.00 -0.40 -1.99
N ALA A 164 -15.18 -0.31 -0.95
CA ALA A 164 -14.88 0.94 -0.25
C ALA A 164 -14.15 1.94 -1.17
N ALA A 165 -13.17 1.48 -1.96
CA ALA A 165 -12.45 2.34 -2.90
C ALA A 165 -13.38 2.91 -3.98
N ARG A 166 -14.34 2.12 -4.46
CA ARG A 166 -15.32 2.53 -5.48
C ARG A 166 -16.19 3.70 -5.03
N GLN A 167 -16.38 3.89 -3.72
CA GLN A 167 -17.15 4.99 -3.16
C GLN A 167 -16.37 6.31 -3.09
N VAL A 168 -15.05 6.27 -3.14
CA VAL A 168 -14.21 7.47 -2.97
C VAL A 168 -13.42 7.86 -4.23
N ILE A 169 -13.13 6.90 -5.12
CA ILE A 169 -12.50 7.17 -6.42
C ILE A 169 -13.58 7.65 -7.40
N PRO A 170 -13.40 8.80 -8.08
CA PRO A 170 -14.33 9.27 -9.10
C PRO A 170 -14.58 8.22 -10.20
N ALA A 171 -15.83 8.08 -10.63
CA ALA A 171 -16.25 7.01 -11.52
C ALA A 171 -15.52 7.03 -12.88
N ASP A 172 -15.23 8.23 -13.38
CA ASP A 172 -14.49 8.50 -14.62
C ASP A 172 -12.99 8.15 -14.53
N GLN A 173 -12.43 8.11 -13.32
CA GLN A 173 -11.02 7.80 -13.09
C GLN A 173 -10.77 6.33 -12.74
N TRP A 174 -11.80 5.60 -12.31
CA TRP A 174 -11.68 4.25 -11.75
C TRP A 174 -10.87 3.28 -12.63
N ASN A 175 -11.28 3.11 -13.89
CA ASN A 175 -10.62 2.18 -14.80
C ASN A 175 -9.15 2.58 -15.01
N THR A 176 -8.93 3.87 -15.24
CA THR A 176 -7.61 4.44 -15.52
C THR A 176 -6.66 4.25 -14.33
N LEU A 177 -7.11 4.56 -13.11
CA LEU A 177 -6.30 4.48 -11.91
C LEU A 177 -6.01 3.04 -11.49
N LEU A 178 -6.99 2.13 -11.57
CA LEU A 178 -6.74 0.71 -11.31
C LEU A 178 -5.77 0.13 -12.32
N THR A 179 -5.91 0.48 -13.60
CA THR A 179 -4.96 0.08 -14.64
C THR A 179 -3.56 0.61 -14.32
N ASP A 180 -3.41 1.88 -13.96
CA ASP A 180 -2.13 2.52 -13.65
C ASP A 180 -1.39 1.92 -12.46
N VAL A 181 -2.10 1.34 -11.48
CA VAL A 181 -1.47 0.64 -10.35
C VAL A 181 -1.29 -0.86 -10.59
N GLY A 182 -1.68 -1.36 -11.76
CA GLY A 182 -1.53 -2.77 -12.12
C GLY A 182 -2.63 -3.69 -11.56
N LEU A 183 -3.85 -3.16 -11.41
CA LEU A 183 -5.06 -3.83 -10.94
C LEU A 183 -6.16 -3.84 -12.01
N ALA A 184 -5.83 -3.80 -13.30
CA ALA A 184 -6.81 -3.71 -14.39
C ALA A 184 -7.86 -4.85 -14.35
N GLN A 185 -7.49 -6.03 -13.85
CA GLN A 185 -8.41 -7.16 -13.70
C GLN A 185 -9.58 -6.90 -12.75
N PHE A 186 -9.54 -5.84 -11.94
CA PHE A 186 -10.61 -5.47 -11.01
C PHE A 186 -11.37 -4.20 -11.44
N CYS A 187 -11.18 -3.73 -12.68
CA CYS A 187 -11.92 -2.58 -13.21
C CYS A 187 -13.43 -2.82 -13.24
N LYS A 188 -13.86 -4.06 -13.49
CA LYS A 188 -15.27 -4.44 -13.59
C LYS A 188 -15.71 -5.25 -12.37
N GLU A 189 -16.90 -4.96 -11.84
CA GLU A 189 -17.41 -5.61 -10.63
C GLU A 189 -17.63 -7.13 -10.81
N GLU A 190 -17.96 -7.57 -12.03
CA GLU A 190 -18.12 -8.99 -12.35
C GLU A 190 -16.80 -9.77 -12.27
N GLN A 191 -15.65 -9.06 -12.29
CA GLN A 191 -14.31 -9.63 -12.19
C GLN A 191 -13.72 -9.49 -10.77
N TRP A 192 -14.47 -8.90 -9.84
CA TRP A 192 -13.99 -8.78 -8.46
C TRP A 192 -13.87 -10.15 -7.79
N PRO A 193 -12.95 -10.28 -6.81
CA PRO A 193 -12.85 -11.50 -6.03
C PRO A 193 -14.19 -11.90 -5.41
N PRO A 194 -14.45 -13.21 -5.22
CA PRO A 194 -15.68 -13.69 -4.61
C PRO A 194 -15.74 -13.32 -3.12
N GLU A 195 -16.95 -13.24 -2.56
CA GLU A 195 -17.22 -12.92 -1.15
C GLU A 195 -17.03 -14.14 -0.22
N ILE A 196 -16.03 -14.96 -0.51
CA ILE A 196 -15.67 -16.16 0.26
C ILE A 196 -14.24 -16.02 0.77
N ASP A 197 -13.96 -16.64 1.91
CA ASP A 197 -12.64 -16.58 2.56
C ASP A 197 -11.68 -17.59 1.93
N GLN A 198 -11.29 -17.35 0.68
CA GLN A 198 -10.24 -18.11 0.00
C GLN A 198 -8.94 -17.31 0.00
N CYS A 199 -7.83 -17.93 0.44
CA CYS A 199 -6.54 -17.27 0.56
C CYS A 199 -5.79 -17.21 -0.78
N THR A 200 -6.34 -16.46 -1.75
CA THR A 200 -5.84 -16.40 -3.13
C THR A 200 -5.22 -15.05 -3.49
N ILE A 201 -5.50 -14.00 -2.71
CA ILE A 201 -5.13 -12.64 -3.07
C ILE A 201 -3.67 -12.35 -2.71
N PRO A 202 -2.84 -11.83 -3.64
CA PRO A 202 -1.54 -11.30 -3.30
C PRO A 202 -1.64 -10.12 -2.29
N PRO A 203 -0.91 -10.14 -1.16
CA PRO A 203 -1.04 -9.11 -0.12
C PRO A 203 -0.69 -7.70 -0.58
N HIS A 204 0.18 -7.56 -1.59
CA HIS A 204 0.55 -6.26 -2.14
C HIS A 204 -0.60 -5.59 -2.91
N TYR A 205 -1.67 -6.30 -3.29
CA TYR A 205 -2.82 -5.71 -3.99
C TYR A 205 -3.54 -4.64 -3.14
N PHE A 206 -3.54 -4.79 -1.82
CA PHE A 206 -4.09 -3.80 -0.89
C PHE A 206 -3.29 -2.49 -0.93
N SER A 207 -1.96 -2.61 -0.93
CA SER A 207 -1.05 -1.47 -1.10
C SER A 207 -1.21 -0.79 -2.46
N LEU A 208 -1.42 -1.55 -3.55
CA LEU A 208 -1.68 -1.00 -4.88
C LEU A 208 -3.02 -0.25 -4.94
N LEU A 209 -4.06 -0.82 -4.34
CA LEU A 209 -5.38 -0.19 -4.26
C LEU A 209 -5.32 1.12 -3.46
N MET A 210 -4.60 1.14 -2.35
CA MET A 210 -4.33 2.36 -1.59
C MET A 210 -3.69 3.45 -2.47
N ARG A 211 -2.76 3.07 -3.37
CA ARG A 211 -2.15 4.03 -4.30
C ARG A 211 -3.13 4.57 -5.33
N ALA A 212 -4.02 3.73 -5.86
CA ALA A 212 -5.07 4.19 -6.77
C ALA A 212 -5.98 5.22 -6.07
N VAL A 213 -6.37 4.94 -4.81
CA VAL A 213 -7.12 5.87 -3.97
C VAL A 213 -6.35 7.18 -3.77
N MET A 214 -5.06 7.13 -3.45
CA MET A 214 -4.24 8.35 -3.29
C MET A 214 -4.14 9.15 -4.59
N PHE A 215 -3.95 8.48 -5.73
CA PHE A 215 -3.84 9.13 -7.04
C PHE A 215 -5.15 9.76 -7.51
N SER A 216 -6.30 9.34 -6.98
CA SER A 216 -7.60 9.94 -7.29
C SER A 216 -7.77 11.34 -6.69
N ALA A 217 -6.91 11.74 -5.76
CA ALA A 217 -6.93 13.06 -5.12
C ALA A 217 -5.49 13.59 -4.94
N PRO A 218 -4.79 13.98 -6.03
CA PRO A 218 -3.36 14.29 -5.99
C PRO A 218 -2.99 15.49 -5.11
N LEU A 219 -3.94 16.40 -4.84
CA LEU A 219 -3.73 17.54 -3.95
C LEU A 219 -3.77 17.14 -2.46
N GLN A 220 -4.47 16.06 -2.11
CA GLN A 220 -4.67 15.61 -0.72
C GLN A 220 -4.65 14.07 -0.62
N PRO A 221 -3.58 13.39 -1.08
CA PRO A 221 -3.56 11.94 -1.24
C PRO A 221 -3.73 11.20 0.09
N LEU A 222 -3.09 11.69 1.16
CA LEU A 222 -3.17 11.07 2.49
C LEU A 222 -4.58 11.20 3.09
N GLN A 223 -5.22 12.36 2.90
CA GLN A 223 -6.59 12.56 3.38
C GLN A 223 -7.57 11.66 2.62
N GLN A 224 -7.35 11.44 1.33
CA GLN A 224 -8.16 10.53 0.52
C GLN A 224 -8.01 9.08 0.97
N ALA A 225 -6.77 8.63 1.25
CA ALA A 225 -6.52 7.32 1.86
C ALA A 225 -7.20 7.17 3.23
N TYR A 226 -7.18 8.23 4.05
CA TYR A 226 -7.87 8.25 5.35
C TYR A 226 -9.41 8.16 5.20
N ARG A 227 -10.01 8.84 4.20
CA ARG A 227 -11.44 8.73 3.89
C ARG A 227 -11.82 7.32 3.43
N TRP A 228 -10.99 6.72 2.57
CA TRP A 228 -11.17 5.33 2.12
C TRP A 228 -11.15 4.35 3.28
N ALA A 229 -10.16 4.44 4.17
CA ALA A 229 -10.09 3.63 5.37
C ALA A 229 -11.36 3.75 6.23
N GLY A 230 -11.96 4.95 6.26
CA GLY A 230 -13.26 5.15 6.89
C GLY A 230 -14.41 4.36 6.30
N GLN A 231 -14.44 4.17 4.99
CA GLN A 231 -15.45 3.33 4.34
C GLN A 231 -15.21 1.84 4.64
N VAL A 232 -13.96 1.42 4.75
CA VAL A 232 -13.60 0.03 5.09
C VAL A 232 -14.04 -0.31 6.52
N GLU A 233 -13.73 0.57 7.49
CA GLU A 233 -13.97 0.28 8.91
C GLU A 233 -15.39 0.57 9.39
N ALA A 234 -16.19 1.33 8.62
CA ALA A 234 -17.58 1.66 8.96
C ALA A 234 -18.46 0.42 9.16
N ASP A 235 -18.17 -0.67 8.44
CA ASP A 235 -19.00 -1.87 8.46
C ASP A 235 -18.53 -2.97 9.41
N THR A 236 -17.27 -2.95 9.84
CA THR A 236 -16.68 -4.01 10.69
C THR A 236 -16.34 -3.48 12.07
N LEU A 237 -15.29 -2.66 12.16
CA LEU A 237 -14.76 -2.19 13.44
C LEU A 237 -15.78 -1.35 14.22
N GLN A 238 -16.55 -0.50 13.51
CA GLN A 238 -17.60 0.28 14.15
C GLN A 238 -18.70 -0.59 14.77
N LYS A 239 -19.09 -1.70 14.12
CA LYS A 239 -20.10 -2.64 14.66
C LYS A 239 -19.58 -3.36 15.89
N ALA A 240 -18.34 -3.86 15.86
CA ALA A 240 -17.70 -4.53 16.99
C ALA A 240 -17.58 -3.61 18.22
N ILE A 241 -17.17 -2.36 18.02
CA ILE A 241 -17.05 -1.37 19.10
C ILE A 241 -18.42 -0.95 19.61
N PHE A 242 -19.42 -0.83 18.73
CA PHE A 242 -20.79 -0.53 19.15
C PHE A 242 -21.35 -1.62 20.07
N LEU A 243 -21.13 -2.90 19.75
CA LEU A 243 -21.51 -4.01 20.63
C LEU A 243 -20.83 -3.91 22.01
N PHE A 244 -19.54 -3.54 22.04
CA PHE A 244 -18.83 -3.29 23.29
C PHE A 244 -19.39 -2.10 24.09
N LEU A 245 -19.72 -0.99 23.43
CA LEU A 245 -20.34 0.18 24.06
C LEU A 245 -21.71 -0.15 24.66
N MET A 246 -22.52 -0.95 23.96
CA MET A 246 -23.87 -1.36 24.39
C MET A 246 -23.86 -2.20 25.67
N GLN A 247 -22.75 -2.90 25.96
CA GLN A 247 -22.57 -3.63 27.21
C GLN A 247 -22.31 -2.71 28.42
N GLN A 248 -22.27 -1.38 28.25
CA GLN A 248 -21.96 -0.34 29.26
C GLN A 248 -20.59 -0.48 29.97
N ILE A 249 -19.78 -1.46 29.57
CA ILE A 249 -18.47 -1.77 30.13
C ILE A 249 -17.53 -0.55 30.21
N PRO A 250 -17.37 0.30 29.17
CA PRO A 250 -16.36 1.36 29.19
C PRO A 250 -16.57 2.46 30.24
N LYS A 251 -17.80 2.66 30.74
CA LYS A 251 -18.07 3.65 31.81
C LYS A 251 -17.55 3.20 33.18
N VAL A 252 -17.29 1.91 33.35
CA VAL A 252 -17.00 1.29 34.66
C VAL A 252 -15.53 0.89 34.80
N ILE A 253 -14.83 0.62 33.70
CA ILE A 253 -13.50 -0.02 33.73
C ILE A 253 -12.30 0.94 33.63
N GLY A 254 -12.53 2.24 33.44
CA GLY A 254 -11.47 3.25 33.34
C GLY A 254 -10.71 3.24 32.00
N ALA A 255 -9.88 4.26 31.77
CA ALA A 255 -9.21 4.49 30.48
C ALA A 255 -8.27 3.35 30.05
N ASP A 256 -7.43 2.86 30.97
CA ASP A 256 -6.45 1.80 30.70
C ASP A 256 -7.12 0.49 30.26
N ARG A 257 -8.13 0.02 30.99
CA ARG A 257 -8.82 -1.23 30.65
C ARG A 257 -9.63 -1.07 29.37
N THR A 258 -10.27 0.08 29.15
CA THR A 258 -10.95 0.36 27.87
C THR A 258 -9.98 0.26 26.70
N MET A 259 -8.78 0.83 26.79
CA MET A 259 -7.77 0.72 25.73
C MET A 259 -7.36 -0.74 25.48
N ARG A 260 -7.11 -1.54 26.53
CA ARG A 260 -6.80 -2.98 26.39
C ARG A 260 -7.90 -3.73 25.63
N THR A 261 -9.16 -3.45 25.96
CA THR A 261 -10.29 -4.09 25.29
C THR A 261 -10.38 -3.66 23.82
N LEU A 262 -10.23 -2.38 23.53
CA LEU A 262 -10.22 -1.86 22.15
C LEU A 262 -9.10 -2.48 21.30
N LEU A 263 -7.88 -2.55 21.83
CA LEU A 263 -6.76 -3.19 21.14
C LEU A 263 -6.98 -4.69 20.90
N THR A 264 -7.65 -5.37 21.84
CA THR A 264 -8.05 -6.77 21.67
C THR A 264 -9.08 -6.92 20.54
N ILE A 265 -10.10 -6.06 20.51
CA ILE A 265 -11.11 -6.04 19.44
C ILE A 265 -10.44 -5.79 18.10
N LEU A 266 -9.61 -4.74 17.99
CA LEU A 266 -8.90 -4.42 16.76
C LEU A 266 -8.04 -5.60 16.28
N ALA A 267 -7.22 -6.18 17.16
CA ALA A 267 -6.35 -7.29 16.80
C ALA A 267 -7.16 -8.49 16.30
N ASN A 268 -8.26 -8.84 16.97
CA ASN A 268 -9.13 -9.94 16.56
C ASN A 268 -9.81 -9.66 15.21
N GLU A 269 -10.32 -8.45 15.00
CA GLU A 269 -10.98 -8.06 13.75
C GLU A 269 -10.01 -8.06 12.57
N VAL A 270 -8.81 -7.51 12.76
CA VAL A 270 -7.76 -7.52 11.74
C VAL A 270 -7.31 -8.96 11.46
N ASP A 271 -6.94 -9.72 12.48
CA ASP A 271 -6.45 -11.10 12.31
C ASP A 271 -7.50 -12.01 11.69
N SER A 272 -8.79 -11.83 12.00
CA SER A 272 -9.91 -12.54 11.38
C SER A 272 -9.98 -12.27 9.88
N ARG A 273 -9.94 -11.00 9.45
CA ARG A 273 -9.93 -10.61 8.02
C ARG A 273 -8.65 -11.05 7.29
N ARG A 274 -7.55 -11.17 8.03
CA ARG A 274 -6.26 -11.65 7.49
C ARG A 274 -6.21 -13.18 7.39
N GLY A 275 -6.99 -13.89 8.21
CA GLY A 275 -6.95 -15.34 8.34
C GLY A 275 -5.79 -15.87 9.16
N GLU A 276 -5.04 -14.99 9.84
CA GLU A 276 -3.81 -15.32 10.56
C GLU A 276 -3.55 -14.29 11.66
N LYS A 277 -2.95 -14.75 12.77
CA LYS A 277 -2.57 -13.88 13.90
C LYS A 277 -1.34 -13.04 13.58
N LEU A 278 -1.55 -11.86 13.02
CA LEU A 278 -0.52 -10.92 12.57
C LEU A 278 -0.51 -9.61 13.34
N THR A 279 -1.38 -9.47 14.33
CA THR A 279 -1.46 -8.28 15.18
C THR A 279 -1.09 -8.65 16.61
N GLU A 280 -0.21 -7.87 17.23
CA GLU A 280 0.20 -8.08 18.61
C GLU A 280 0.26 -6.74 19.34
N TRP A 281 -0.26 -6.67 20.55
CA TRP A 281 -0.14 -5.48 21.39
C TRP A 281 0.27 -5.85 22.81
N LYS A 282 0.99 -4.94 23.46
CA LYS A 282 1.38 -5.07 24.87
C LYS A 282 1.29 -3.73 25.57
N ARG A 283 0.99 -3.78 26.87
CA ARG A 283 1.14 -2.63 27.75
C ARG A 283 2.57 -2.57 28.29
N LEU A 284 3.14 -1.38 28.27
CA LEU A 284 4.47 -1.08 28.81
C LEU A 284 4.36 -0.62 30.28
N ASP A 285 5.49 -0.65 30.99
CA ASP A 285 5.54 -0.31 32.41
C ASP A 285 5.17 1.15 32.68
N ASN A 286 5.46 2.05 31.74
CA ASN A 286 5.13 3.47 31.80
C ASN A 286 3.64 3.77 31.51
N GLY A 287 2.78 2.75 31.37
CA GLY A 287 1.36 2.91 31.06
C GLY A 287 1.02 3.17 29.60
N SER A 288 2.01 3.23 28.70
CA SER A 288 1.78 3.24 27.26
C SER A 288 1.44 1.84 26.73
N PHE A 289 0.92 1.77 25.52
CA PHE A 289 0.72 0.53 24.77
C PHE A 289 1.56 0.55 23.50
N MET A 290 2.10 -0.60 23.16
CA MET A 290 2.78 -0.84 21.89
C MET A 290 1.92 -1.80 21.08
N CYS A 291 1.59 -1.45 19.84
CA CYS A 291 0.82 -2.28 18.91
C CYS A 291 1.64 -2.50 17.64
N VAL A 292 1.71 -3.74 17.17
CA VAL A 292 2.51 -4.16 16.02
C VAL A 292 1.62 -4.87 15.02
N PHE A 293 1.69 -4.42 13.77
CA PHE A 293 1.09 -5.09 12.61
C PHE A 293 2.19 -5.77 11.82
N TYR A 294 2.28 -7.09 11.95
CA TYR A 294 3.20 -7.92 11.19
C TYR A 294 2.69 -8.16 9.76
N SER A 295 3.60 -8.32 8.80
CA SER A 295 3.29 -8.44 7.36
C SER A 295 2.23 -7.44 6.86
N ASN A 296 2.41 -6.16 7.19
CA ASN A 296 1.44 -5.11 6.96
C ASN A 296 1.16 -4.92 5.45
N ILE A 297 -0.09 -5.19 5.07
CA ILE A 297 -0.55 -5.16 3.67
C ILE A 297 -0.65 -3.79 3.03
N PHE A 298 -0.56 -2.72 3.81
CA PHE A 298 -0.61 -1.34 3.29
C PHE A 298 0.77 -0.71 3.12
N ALA A 299 1.82 -1.33 3.68
CA ALA A 299 3.16 -0.74 3.66
C ALA A 299 3.98 -1.11 2.41
N TYR A 300 3.51 -2.03 1.57
CA TYR A 300 4.27 -2.54 0.42
C TYR A 300 4.41 -1.51 -0.72
N SER A 301 3.54 -0.50 -0.84
CA SER A 301 3.54 0.42 -1.98
C SER A 301 4.23 1.76 -1.80
N VAL A 302 4.89 1.95 -0.66
CA VAL A 302 5.54 3.22 -0.36
C VAL A 302 6.95 3.02 0.16
N MET A 303 7.66 2.05 -0.41
CA MET A 303 9.06 1.83 -0.09
C MET A 303 9.89 3.08 -0.36
N GLY A 304 10.78 3.41 0.57
CA GLY A 304 11.58 4.63 0.53
C GLY A 304 10.82 5.90 0.93
N ALA A 305 9.69 5.78 1.64
CA ALA A 305 9.00 6.96 2.18
C ALA A 305 9.88 7.71 3.20
N GLU A 306 9.82 9.04 3.20
CA GLU A 306 10.49 9.87 4.21
C GLU A 306 9.75 9.82 5.56
N HIS A 307 8.44 9.57 5.54
CA HIS A 307 7.58 9.58 6.71
C HIS A 307 6.75 8.29 6.81
N PRO A 308 6.23 7.95 8.00
CA PRO A 308 5.25 6.88 8.17
C PRO A 308 3.95 7.17 7.40
N LEU A 309 3.35 6.13 6.80
CA LEU A 309 2.23 6.28 5.85
C LEU A 309 1.10 5.25 6.04
N CYS A 310 1.01 4.60 7.20
CA CYS A 310 -0.05 3.62 7.44
C CYS A 310 -1.38 4.28 7.84
N MET A 311 -1.90 5.12 6.93
CA MET A 311 -3.15 5.87 7.10
C MET A 311 -4.35 4.97 7.45
N PRO A 312 -4.49 3.74 6.89
CA PRO A 312 -5.58 2.86 7.30
C PRO A 312 -5.57 2.53 8.80
N TRP A 313 -4.41 2.17 9.35
CA TRP A 313 -4.29 1.85 10.77
C TRP A 313 -4.44 3.07 11.66
N GLN A 314 -3.89 4.21 11.23
CA GLN A 314 -4.11 5.49 11.93
C GLN A 314 -5.62 5.80 12.02
N TYR A 315 -6.38 5.60 10.93
CA TYR A 315 -7.83 5.78 10.94
C TYR A 315 -8.51 4.82 11.93
N SER A 316 -8.17 3.53 11.93
CA SER A 316 -8.78 2.54 12.84
C SER A 316 -8.59 2.95 14.31
N PHE A 317 -7.39 3.44 14.65
CA PHE A 317 -7.11 3.99 15.98
C PHE A 317 -7.93 5.25 16.31
N ASP A 318 -7.98 6.21 15.40
CA ASP A 318 -8.73 7.46 15.59
C ASP A 318 -10.25 7.19 15.69
N LEU A 319 -10.76 6.23 14.92
CA LEU A 319 -12.15 5.78 15.00
C LEU A 319 -12.45 5.15 16.35
N MET A 320 -11.60 4.22 16.83
CA MET A 320 -11.76 3.59 18.14
C MET A 320 -11.85 4.62 19.25
N LEU A 321 -10.88 5.55 19.32
CA LEU A 321 -10.84 6.58 20.34
C LEU A 321 -12.07 7.48 20.28
N ARG A 322 -12.53 7.84 19.08
CA ARG A 322 -13.72 8.67 18.88
C ARG A 322 -15.00 8.00 19.37
N LEU A 323 -15.17 6.72 19.07
CA LEU A 323 -16.36 5.97 19.48
C LEU A 323 -16.45 5.85 21.01
N VAL A 324 -15.32 5.75 21.72
CA VAL A 324 -15.29 5.70 23.20
C VAL A 324 -15.05 7.07 23.87
N LYS A 325 -14.94 8.15 23.10
CA LYS A 325 -14.67 9.52 23.57
C LYS A 325 -13.37 9.66 24.39
N GLN A 326 -12.30 8.99 23.95
CA GLN A 326 -10.99 8.97 24.62
C GLN A 326 -9.86 9.67 23.82
N GLU A 327 -10.20 10.47 22.80
CA GLU A 327 -9.21 11.16 21.95
C GLU A 327 -8.31 12.13 22.75
N LYS A 328 -8.82 12.65 23.87
CA LYS A 328 -8.07 13.52 24.79
C LYS A 328 -7.20 12.77 25.79
N GLN A 329 -7.34 11.46 25.91
CA GLN A 329 -6.61 10.64 26.88
C GLN A 329 -5.35 10.01 26.27
N TRP A 330 -5.37 9.74 24.97
CA TRP A 330 -4.32 9.00 24.29
C TRP A 330 -3.73 9.80 23.13
N GLU A 331 -2.42 9.65 22.96
CA GLU A 331 -1.67 10.08 21.78
C GLU A 331 -1.19 8.84 21.06
N ILE A 332 -1.38 8.81 19.74
CA ILE A 332 -1.04 7.66 18.90
C ILE A 332 -0.03 8.10 17.87
N ARG A 333 1.08 7.37 17.76
CA ARG A 333 2.15 7.67 16.81
C ARG A 333 2.66 6.38 16.17
N GLU A 334 2.75 6.38 14.85
CA GLU A 334 3.52 5.36 14.12
C GLU A 334 5.02 5.62 14.40
N VAL A 335 5.65 4.72 15.15
CA VAL A 335 7.06 4.84 15.58
C VAL A 335 8.02 4.07 14.68
N GLU A 336 7.51 3.10 13.92
CA GLU A 336 8.23 2.43 12.85
C GLU A 336 7.27 2.06 11.73
N CYS A 337 7.64 2.33 10.49
CA CYS A 337 6.85 1.98 9.31
C CYS A 337 7.69 1.16 8.32
N SER A 338 7.14 0.05 7.82
CA SER A 338 7.79 -0.73 6.76
C SER A 338 7.95 0.04 5.44
N ALA A 339 7.21 1.12 5.22
CA ALA A 339 7.46 2.04 4.11
C ALA A 339 8.88 2.64 4.18
N GLN A 340 9.42 2.78 5.39
CA GLN A 340 10.75 3.34 5.67
C GLN A 340 11.79 2.24 5.91
N THR A 341 11.43 1.19 6.65
CA THR A 341 12.38 0.15 7.11
C THR A 341 12.45 -1.08 6.23
N HIS A 342 11.43 -1.31 5.38
CA HIS A 342 11.28 -2.49 4.52
C HIS A 342 11.24 -3.84 5.25
N THR A 343 10.85 -3.85 6.53
CA THR A 343 10.73 -5.10 7.33
C THR A 343 9.44 -5.87 7.02
N GLY A 344 8.45 -5.22 6.41
CA GLY A 344 7.08 -5.70 6.31
C GLY A 344 6.27 -5.50 7.59
N HIS A 345 6.77 -4.76 8.58
CA HIS A 345 6.09 -4.53 9.87
C HIS A 345 5.90 -3.05 10.15
N CYS A 346 4.82 -2.72 10.86
CA CYS A 346 4.58 -1.37 11.36
C CYS A 346 4.26 -1.39 12.85
N VAL A 347 4.78 -0.39 13.56
CA VAL A 347 4.73 -0.30 15.02
C VAL A 347 4.11 1.03 15.41
N PHE A 348 3.12 0.97 16.29
CA PHE A 348 2.41 2.10 16.84
C PHE A 348 2.60 2.17 18.35
N LEU A 349 2.98 3.35 18.83
CA LEU A 349 3.02 3.68 20.24
C LEU A 349 1.77 4.49 20.59
N ILE A 350 1.10 4.06 21.66
CA ILE A 350 -0.08 4.71 22.23
C ILE A 350 0.29 5.15 23.64
N SER A 351 0.46 6.45 23.85
CA SER A 351 0.89 7.01 25.13
C SER A 351 -0.21 7.83 25.78
N PRO A 352 -0.30 7.86 27.13
CA PRO A 352 -1.16 8.80 27.82
C PRO A 352 -0.79 10.24 27.43
N ARG A 353 -1.77 11.08 27.10
CA ARG A 353 -1.51 12.51 26.93
C ARG A 353 -1.12 13.11 28.27
N LYS A 354 -0.05 13.90 28.29
CA LYS A 354 0.28 14.74 29.44
C LYS A 354 -0.82 15.80 29.53
N GLY A 355 -1.52 15.82 30.66
CA GLY A 355 -2.61 16.77 30.96
C GLY A 355 -2.11 18.19 31.14
#